data_AF-A0A5J4TRL5-F1
#
_entry.id   AF-A0A5J4TRL5-F1
#
_cell.length_a   1.000
_cell.length_b   1.000
_cell.length_c   1.000
_cell.angle_alpha   90.00
_cell.angle_beta   90.00
_cell.angle_gamma   90.00
#
_symmetry.space_group_name_H-M   'P 1'
#
loop_
_entity.id
_entity.type
_entity.pdbx_description
1 polymer ?
#
loop_
_entity_poly.entity_id
_entity_poly.type
_entity_poly.pdbx_seq_one_letter_code
_entity_poly.pdbx_strand_id
1 'polypeptide(L)'
;SENLNTVYDIGALDWGRPPVNDIYGRSPFVTHKTGYKYDQFGNPQAYIKTDNQAAGKIGFKDKDKGKVKKNYIPTSQLIATSTVQENLAKKFRKTSKKSKMK
;
A
#
# COMPACT_ATOMS: atom_id res chain seq x y z
N SER A 1 26.59 -25.85 35.02
CA SER A 1 26.48 -24.55 35.69
C SER A 1 27.66 -23.71 35.26
N GLU A 2 27.46 -22.86 34.25
CA GLU A 2 28.49 -21.92 33.81
C GLU A 2 27.90 -20.52 33.77
N ASN A 3 28.72 -19.59 34.23
CA ASN A 3 28.37 -18.37 34.94
C ASN A 3 27.91 -17.25 33.98
N LEU A 4 26.78 -16.60 34.29
CA LEU A 4 26.12 -15.56 33.48
C LEU A 4 26.70 -14.13 33.67
N ASN A 5 27.88 -13.97 34.26
CA ASN A 5 28.54 -12.65 34.33
C ASN A 5 29.60 -12.51 33.24
N THR A 6 29.18 -12.09 32.05
CA THR A 6 30.12 -11.49 31.09
C THR A 6 30.50 -10.10 31.58
N VAL A 7 31.60 -10.03 32.33
CA VAL A 7 32.26 -8.75 32.65
C VAL A 7 32.95 -8.28 31.36
N TYR A 8 32.56 -7.10 30.87
CA TYR A 8 33.18 -6.46 29.71
C TYR A 8 34.27 -5.50 30.17
N ASP A 9 35.48 -5.65 29.63
CA ASP A 9 36.55 -4.66 29.82
C ASP A 9 36.26 -3.39 29.01
N ILE A 10 36.45 -2.22 29.64
CA ILE A 10 36.27 -0.92 29.00
C ILE A 10 37.33 -0.78 27.89
N GLY A 11 36.91 -0.91 26.64
CA GLY A 11 37.77 -0.81 25.46
C GLY A 11 37.88 -2.08 24.61
N ALA A 12 37.23 -3.18 25.00
CA ALA A 12 37.18 -4.38 24.17
C ALA A 12 36.34 -4.15 22.90
N LEU A 13 36.95 -4.36 21.73
CA LEU A 13 36.27 -4.30 20.43
C LEU A 13 35.35 -5.53 20.32
N ASP A 14 34.04 -5.30 20.37
CA ASP A 14 32.99 -6.32 20.26
C ASP A 14 32.94 -6.92 18.85
N TRP A 15 33.74 -7.97 18.61
CA TRP A 15 33.81 -8.72 17.34
C TRP A 15 32.49 -9.45 16.98
N GLY A 16 31.46 -9.37 17.82
CA GLY A 16 30.14 -9.97 17.59
C GLY A 16 29.15 -9.06 16.86
N ARG A 17 29.47 -7.77 16.66
CA ARG A 17 28.58 -6.86 15.92
C ARG A 17 28.92 -6.89 14.43
N PRO A 18 27.94 -7.12 13.56
CA PRO A 18 28.18 -6.92 12.14
C PRO A 18 28.64 -5.47 11.91
N PRO A 19 29.59 -5.25 10.99
CA PRO A 19 30.14 -3.92 10.75
C PRO A 19 29.00 -2.98 10.38
N VAL A 20 29.00 -1.74 10.88
CA VAL A 20 27.94 -0.73 10.65
C VAL A 20 27.57 -0.56 9.17
N ASN A 21 28.49 -0.93 8.26
CA ASN A 21 28.28 -0.89 6.82
C ASN A 21 27.56 -2.11 6.21
N ASP A 22 27.18 -3.12 6.99
CA ASP A 22 26.40 -4.28 6.53
C ASP A 22 24.99 -3.86 6.03
N ILE A 23 24.47 -2.75 6.56
CA ILE A 23 23.21 -2.13 6.13
C ILE A 23 23.33 -1.57 4.70
N TYR A 24 24.49 -1.04 4.29
CA TYR A 24 24.67 -0.42 2.96
C TYR A 24 24.77 -1.45 1.83
N GLY A 25 25.04 -2.73 2.13
CA GLY A 25 25.03 -3.81 1.13
C GLY A 25 23.61 -4.28 0.77
N ARG A 26 22.59 -3.86 1.52
CA ARG A 26 21.20 -4.24 1.26
C ARG A 26 20.60 -3.27 0.24
N SER A 27 20.19 -3.80 -0.92
CA SER A 27 19.38 -3.04 -1.88
C SER A 27 18.20 -2.38 -1.14
N PRO A 28 17.98 -1.07 -1.29
CA PRO A 28 16.86 -0.37 -0.63
C PRO A 28 15.49 -0.84 -1.13
N PHE A 29 15.47 -1.57 -2.26
CA PHE A 29 14.28 -2.16 -2.84
C PHE A 29 14.28 -3.68 -2.71
N VAL A 30 13.11 -4.23 -2.44
CA VAL A 30 12.86 -5.67 -2.43
C VAL A 30 13.17 -6.24 -3.81
N THR A 31 14.21 -7.07 -3.91
CA THR A 31 14.53 -7.80 -5.14
C THR A 31 13.72 -9.07 -5.20
N HIS A 32 12.87 -9.22 -6.22
CA HIS A 32 12.14 -10.46 -6.46
C HIS A 32 12.88 -11.33 -7.46
N LYS A 33 12.89 -12.65 -7.25
CA LYS A 33 13.37 -13.59 -8.26
C LYS A 33 12.40 -13.57 -9.44
N THR A 34 12.90 -13.45 -10.66
CA THR A 34 12.08 -13.45 -11.89
C THR A 34 12.38 -14.69 -12.75
N GLY A 35 11.53 -14.96 -13.73
CA GLY A 35 11.72 -16.03 -14.71
C GLY A 35 10.82 -15.87 -15.93
N TYR A 36 10.97 -16.78 -16.88
CA TYR A 36 10.13 -16.88 -18.07
C TYR A 36 9.33 -18.19 -18.04
N LYS A 37 8.08 -18.13 -18.46
CA LYS A 37 7.20 -19.28 -18.72
C LYS A 37 6.72 -19.21 -20.17
N TYR A 38 6.40 -20.34 -20.79
CA TYR A 38 5.86 -20.36 -22.14
C TYR A 38 4.33 -20.49 -22.10
N ASP A 39 3.62 -19.76 -22.95
CA ASP A 39 2.19 -19.95 -23.15
C ASP A 39 1.90 -21.16 -24.07
N GLN A 40 0.62 -21.49 -24.27
CA GLN A 40 0.20 -22.60 -25.12
C GLN A 40 0.63 -22.48 -26.59
N PHE A 41 1.03 -21.28 -27.01
CA PHE A 41 1.51 -20.97 -28.36
C PHE A 41 3.05 -20.88 -28.42
N GLY A 42 3.75 -21.17 -27.31
CA GLY A 42 5.21 -21.14 -27.25
C GLY A 42 5.82 -19.75 -27.11
N ASN A 43 5.05 -18.73 -26.73
CA ASN A 43 5.61 -17.39 -26.49
C ASN A 43 6.12 -17.25 -25.06
N PRO A 44 7.31 -16.66 -24.85
CA PRO A 44 7.84 -16.43 -23.51
C PRO A 44 7.10 -15.28 -22.82
N GLN A 45 6.61 -15.54 -21.61
CA GLN A 45 5.98 -14.58 -20.72
C GLN A 45 6.80 -14.44 -19.44
N ALA A 46 7.20 -13.21 -19.12
CA ALA A 46 7.90 -12.90 -17.88
C ALA A 46 6.97 -13.06 -16.67
N TYR A 47 7.49 -13.59 -15.56
CA TYR A 47 6.76 -13.68 -14.30
C TYR A 47 7.69 -13.53 -13.09
N ILE A 48 7.10 -13.15 -11.96
CA ILE A 48 7.77 -13.06 -10.67
C ILE A 48 7.65 -14.40 -9.96
N LYS A 49 8.78 -15.01 -9.57
CA LYS A 49 8.83 -16.24 -8.79
C LYS A 49 8.49 -15.90 -7.34
N THR A 50 7.34 -16.36 -6.88
CA THR A 50 6.98 -16.33 -5.46
C THR A 50 7.53 -17.60 -4.80
N ASP A 51 8.33 -17.44 -3.73
CA ASP A 51 8.98 -18.57 -3.02
C ASP A 51 8.00 -19.48 -2.23
N ASN A 52 6.69 -19.29 -2.38
CA ASN A 52 5.66 -20.07 -1.69
C ASN A 52 5.08 -21.15 -2.60
N GLN A 53 5.31 -22.42 -2.25
CA GLN A 53 4.78 -23.61 -2.92
C GLN A 53 3.23 -23.71 -2.93
N ALA A 54 2.52 -22.79 -2.27
CA ALA A 54 1.07 -22.62 -2.37
C ALA A 54 0.63 -21.76 -3.59
N ALA A 55 1.57 -21.18 -4.33
CA ALA A 55 1.32 -20.33 -5.50
C ALA A 55 0.99 -21.10 -6.79
N GLY A 56 0.80 -22.43 -6.71
CA GLY A 56 0.26 -23.26 -7.81
C GLY A 56 -1.21 -22.97 -8.16
N LYS A 57 -1.83 -21.94 -7.60
CA LYS A 57 -3.14 -21.39 -7.99
C LYS A 57 -3.03 -19.99 -8.60
N ILE A 58 -1.97 -19.71 -9.36
CA ILE A 58 -1.92 -18.52 -10.23
C ILE A 58 -2.59 -18.88 -11.57
N GLY A 59 -3.90 -19.07 -11.48
CA GLY A 59 -4.79 -19.36 -12.60
C GLY A 59 -6.21 -19.23 -12.07
N PHE A 60 -6.79 -18.04 -12.23
CA PHE A 60 -8.20 -17.76 -11.89
C PHE A 60 -8.63 -18.07 -10.45
N LYS A 61 -8.18 -17.27 -9.48
CA LYS A 61 -9.07 -16.82 -8.39
C LYS A 61 -8.83 -15.34 -8.12
N ASP A 62 -9.34 -14.51 -9.02
CA ASP A 62 -9.69 -13.11 -8.77
C ASP A 62 -10.78 -13.03 -7.68
N LYS A 63 -10.45 -13.35 -6.43
CA LYS A 63 -11.35 -13.03 -5.30
C LYS A 63 -10.75 -12.06 -4.30
N ASP A 64 -9.41 -11.97 -4.24
CA ASP A 64 -8.71 -11.08 -3.32
C ASP A 64 -7.61 -10.27 -4.03
N LYS A 65 -7.92 -9.71 -5.21
CA LYS A 65 -7.27 -8.44 -5.59
C LYS A 65 -7.69 -7.46 -4.51
N GLY A 66 -6.78 -7.26 -3.54
CA GLY A 66 -6.98 -6.41 -2.38
C GLY A 66 -7.79 -5.20 -2.78
N LYS A 67 -8.88 -4.94 -2.06
CA LYS A 67 -9.80 -3.83 -2.30
C LYS A 67 -8.97 -2.56 -2.46
N VAL A 68 -8.60 -2.23 -3.69
CA VAL A 68 -7.86 -1.01 -3.98
C VAL A 68 -8.80 0.09 -3.54
N LYS A 69 -8.42 0.81 -2.49
CA LYS A 69 -9.22 1.89 -1.93
C LYS A 69 -9.37 2.92 -3.05
N LYS A 70 -10.51 2.91 -3.71
CA LYS A 70 -10.77 3.82 -4.81
C LYS A 70 -11.09 5.17 -4.18
N ASN A 71 -10.28 6.19 -4.50
CA ASN A 71 -10.44 7.55 -3.95
C ASN A 71 -11.48 8.39 -4.71
N TYR A 72 -12.39 7.76 -5.45
CA TYR A 72 -13.45 8.50 -6.14
C TYR A 72 -14.65 8.73 -5.22
N ILE A 73 -15.32 9.86 -5.40
CA ILE A 73 -16.60 10.15 -4.77
C ILE A 73 -17.69 9.41 -5.55
N PRO A 74 -18.58 8.63 -4.90
CA PRO A 74 -19.66 7.93 -5.59
C PRO A 74 -20.68 8.91 -6.16
N THR A 75 -21.26 8.57 -7.32
CA THR A 75 -22.25 9.41 -8.01
C THR A 75 -23.45 9.75 -7.14
N SER A 76 -23.90 8.84 -6.28
CA SER A 76 -24.98 9.08 -5.32
C SER A 76 -24.67 10.23 -4.35
N GLN A 77 -23.41 10.32 -3.88
CA GLN A 77 -22.96 11.40 -3.00
C GLN A 77 -22.91 12.74 -3.77
N LEU A 78 -22.49 12.74 -5.03
CA LEU A 78 -22.53 13.94 -5.88
C LEU A 78 -23.97 14.45 -6.05
N ILE A 79 -24.92 13.57 -6.38
CA ILE A 79 -26.34 13.93 -6.53
C ILE A 79 -26.91 14.50 -5.23
N ALA A 80 -26.64 13.84 -4.10
CA ALA A 80 -27.09 14.31 -2.78
C ALA A 80 -26.57 15.73 -2.49
N THR A 81 -25.28 15.99 -2.70
CA THR A 81 -24.69 17.32 -2.45
C THR A 81 -25.27 18.41 -3.36
N SER A 82 -25.58 18.09 -4.62
CA SER A 82 -26.22 19.01 -5.57
C SER A 82 -27.58 19.48 -5.07
N THR A 83 -28.44 18.56 -4.60
CA THR A 83 -29.77 18.93 -4.08
C THR A 83 -29.69 19.81 -2.81
N VAL A 84 -28.70 19.55 -1.94
CA VAL A 84 -28.46 20.35 -0.73
C VAL A 84 -28.01 21.76 -1.09
N GLN A 85 -27.08 21.90 -2.04
CA GLN A 85 -26.61 23.20 -2.54
C GLN A 85 -27.76 24.00 -3.18
N GLU A 86 -28.62 23.36 -3.96
CA GLU A 86 -29.77 24.03 -4.58
C GLU A 86 -30.74 24.57 -3.52
N ASN A 87 -31.03 23.77 -2.49
CA ASN A 87 -31.89 24.19 -1.38
C ASN A 87 -31.27 25.33 -0.56
N LEU A 88 -29.95 25.30 -0.35
CA LEU A 88 -29.21 26.37 0.30
C LEU A 88 -29.27 27.67 -0.52
N ALA A 89 -29.04 27.59 -1.82
CA ALA A 89 -29.15 28.73 -2.73
C ALA A 89 -30.56 29.33 -2.74
N LYS A 90 -31.60 28.49 -2.71
CA LYS A 90 -33.00 28.93 -2.56
C LYS A 90 -33.24 29.67 -1.24
N LYS A 91 -32.66 29.22 -0.12
CA LYS A 91 -32.76 29.90 1.18
C LYS A 91 -32.14 31.30 1.13
N PHE A 92 -30.91 31.44 0.62
CA PHE A 92 -30.23 32.73 0.53
C PHE A 92 -30.92 33.71 -0.43
N ARG A 93 -31.50 33.23 -1.53
CA ARG A 93 -32.29 34.06 -2.45
C ARG A 93 -33.60 34.57 -1.83
N LYS A 94 -34.22 33.80 -0.93
CA LYS A 94 -35.46 34.20 -0.24
C LYS A 94 -35.17 35.23 0.87
N THR A 95 -34.06 35.09 1.59
CA THR A 95 -33.68 36.03 2.65
C THR A 95 -33.24 37.38 2.09
N SER A 96 -32.52 37.42 0.96
CA SER A 96 -32.09 38.66 0.32
C SER A 96 -33.24 39.48 -0.31
N LYS A 97 -34.32 38.82 -0.76
CA LYS A 97 -35.55 39.51 -1.17
C LYS A 97 -36.27 40.15 0.01
N LYS A 98 -36.27 39.50 1.19
CA LYS A 98 -36.87 40.06 2.42
C LYS A 98 -36.10 41.27 2.96
N SER A 99 -34.78 41.31 2.82
CA SER A 99 -33.97 42.47 3.27
C SER A 99 -34.05 43.68 2.36
N LYS A 100 -34.45 43.52 1.08
CA LYS A 100 -34.66 44.62 0.13
C LYS A 100 -36.08 45.23 0.16
N MET A 101 -37.01 44.64 0.93
CA MET A 101 -38.39 45.12 1.09
C MET A 101 -38.62 45.92 2.40
N LYS A 102 -37.55 46.38 3.06
CA LYS A 102 -37.62 47.31 4.19
C LYS A 102 -36.95 48.62 3.80
#